data_AF-A0A2W4J7T6-F1
#
_entry.id   AF-A0A2W4J7T6-F1
#
_cell.length_a   1.000
_cell.length_b   1.000
_cell.length_c   1.000
_cell.angle_alpha   90.00
_cell.angle_beta   90.00
_cell.angle_gamma   90.00
#
_symmetry.space_group_name_H-M   'P 1'
#
loop_
_entity.id
_entity.type
_entity.pdbx_description
1 polymer ?
#
loop_
_entity_poly.entity_id
_entity_poly.type
_entity_poly.pdbx_seq_one_letter_code
_entity_poly.pdbx_strand_id
1 'polypeptide(L)'
;PSAGRDVESADFEPANEVEQRLMAAVREGSTNSFLSTLLLARVLVPVAPTSRPGALPGDEGFAWQTEQLDGEPYVVVYTSPERVADHRGESVESVEIKFVQLIRKWPDPSWSFAVNPGSPIGAKLPGAQVVALANWADEVGLRDDADAEHAESDATGADQPGASAPPPEEPAPPTMMQKVVPPEHLDYYLERGYDRVGGFVHRVSEVAHLTTPAKLVAALGLDYAGSPFRRDADEVYVLRWPAHRPSLYRIPYGGPTEEAMRAMDGWVIERAPFRGNGFAPGDSGDVIAEFKVDSVRLPHGAQLYRIRSDGTEQLVATLDSDGPVWRQVGEE
;
A
#
# COMPACT_ATOMS: atom_id res chain seq x y z
N PRO A 1 -41.25 -3.24 -13.26
CA PRO A 1 -40.90 -2.04 -12.48
C PRO A 1 -41.02 -2.32 -10.97
N SER A 2 -39.90 -2.67 -10.36
CA SER A 2 -39.76 -2.70 -8.90
C SER A 2 -38.40 -2.08 -8.61
N ALA A 3 -38.44 -0.81 -8.22
CA ALA A 3 -37.30 -0.01 -7.83
C ALA A 3 -36.61 -0.68 -6.63
N GLY A 4 -35.41 -1.21 -6.85
CA GLY A 4 -34.44 -1.40 -5.78
C GLY A 4 -34.01 0.00 -5.35
N ARG A 5 -34.31 0.36 -4.11
CA ARG A 5 -33.87 1.61 -3.52
C ARG A 5 -32.35 1.64 -3.53
N ASP A 6 -31.80 2.55 -4.31
CA ASP A 6 -30.55 3.22 -3.97
C ASP A 6 -30.71 3.75 -2.55
N VAL A 7 -30.03 3.11 -1.60
CA VAL A 7 -29.77 3.76 -0.31
C VAL A 7 -28.70 4.78 -0.65
N GLU A 8 -29.15 5.97 -1.02
CA GLU A 8 -28.34 7.19 -1.00
C GLU A 8 -27.48 7.15 0.27
N SER A 9 -26.18 7.40 0.09
CA SER A 9 -25.25 7.72 1.16
C SER A 9 -25.95 8.58 2.20
N ALA A 10 -26.30 7.98 3.35
CA ALA A 10 -26.57 8.77 4.54
C ALA A 10 -25.35 9.67 4.73
N ASP A 11 -25.60 10.97 4.90
CA ASP A 11 -24.57 12.01 4.96
C ASP A 11 -23.48 11.63 5.97
N PHE A 12 -22.42 10.98 5.49
CA PHE A 12 -21.30 10.62 6.33
C PHE A 12 -20.57 11.92 6.63
N GLU A 13 -20.59 12.30 7.91
CA GLU A 13 -19.84 13.45 8.41
C GLU A 13 -18.60 12.95 9.16
N PRO A 14 -17.39 13.27 8.70
CA PRO A 14 -16.16 12.94 9.42
C PRO A 14 -16.15 13.58 10.81
N ALA A 15 -15.98 12.78 11.86
CA ALA A 15 -16.03 13.27 13.25
C ALA A 15 -14.76 14.03 13.68
N ASN A 16 -13.62 13.77 13.02
CA ASN A 16 -12.33 14.37 13.38
C ASN A 16 -11.39 14.48 12.16
N GLU A 17 -10.21 15.07 12.36
CA GLU A 17 -9.21 15.25 11.29
C GLU A 17 -8.73 13.94 10.67
N VAL A 18 -8.62 12.86 11.46
CA VAL A 18 -8.24 11.53 10.95
C VAL A 18 -9.28 11.07 9.93
N GLU A 19 -10.57 11.13 10.27
CA GLU A 19 -11.66 10.74 9.37
C GLU A 19 -11.75 11.63 8.13
N GLN A 20 -11.46 12.93 8.25
CA GLN A 20 -11.40 13.84 7.09
C GLN A 20 -10.29 13.42 6.13
N ARG A 21 -9.11 13.07 6.64
CA ARG A 21 -7.97 12.57 5.84
C ARG A 21 -8.26 11.19 5.24
N LEU A 22 -8.90 10.29 5.98
CA LEU A 22 -9.33 8.99 5.45
C LEU A 22 -10.36 9.15 4.34
N MET A 23 -11.32 10.07 4.50
CA MET A 23 -12.31 10.41 3.47
C MET A 23 -11.65 10.98 2.22
N ALA A 24 -10.68 11.89 2.37
CA ALA A 24 -9.91 12.42 1.25
C ALA A 24 -9.15 11.30 0.51
N ALA A 25 -8.49 10.42 1.26
CA ALA A 25 -7.78 9.27 0.71
C ALA A 25 -8.71 8.32 -0.06
N VAL A 26 -9.93 8.06 0.44
CA VAL A 26 -10.94 7.26 -0.27
C VAL A 26 -11.40 7.95 -1.56
N ARG A 27 -11.69 9.25 -1.51
CA ARG A 27 -12.09 10.04 -2.70
C ARG A 27 -11.02 10.05 -3.78
N GLU A 28 -9.75 10.06 -3.37
CA GLU A 28 -8.59 10.02 -4.26
C GLU A 28 -8.22 8.59 -4.69
N GLY A 29 -8.82 7.56 -4.08
CA GLY A 29 -8.45 6.16 -4.29
C GLY A 29 -7.02 5.84 -3.82
N SER A 30 -6.49 6.59 -2.86
CA SER A 30 -5.11 6.47 -2.37
C SER A 30 -5.02 5.59 -1.13
N THR A 31 -4.72 4.30 -1.32
CA THR A 31 -4.44 3.38 -0.20
C THR A 31 -3.24 3.83 0.63
N ASN A 32 -2.22 4.44 0.01
CA ASN A 32 -1.08 4.98 0.75
C ASN A 32 -1.50 6.10 1.71
N SER A 33 -2.26 7.08 1.23
CA SER A 33 -2.73 8.18 2.08
C SER A 33 -3.62 7.66 3.21
N PHE A 34 -4.43 6.65 2.91
CA PHE A 34 -5.28 5.97 3.90
C PHE A 34 -4.44 5.27 4.98
N LEU A 35 -3.49 4.41 4.58
CA LEU A 35 -2.62 3.68 5.51
C LEU A 35 -1.69 4.60 6.29
N SER A 36 -1.08 5.60 5.67
CA SER A 36 -0.24 6.59 6.36
C SER A 36 -1.04 7.39 7.38
N THR A 37 -2.29 7.74 7.04
CA THR A 37 -3.21 8.40 7.99
C THR A 37 -3.50 7.48 9.17
N LEU A 38 -3.80 6.20 8.94
CA LEU A 38 -4.05 5.24 10.02
C LEU A 38 -2.81 4.99 10.88
N LEU A 39 -1.63 4.81 10.29
CA LEU A 39 -0.37 4.55 11.00
C LEU A 39 -0.01 5.65 12.00
N LEU A 40 -0.42 6.89 11.72
CA LEU A 40 -0.24 8.06 12.60
C LEU A 40 -1.44 8.32 13.51
N ALA A 41 -2.56 7.62 13.33
CA ALA A 41 -3.78 7.85 14.07
C ALA A 41 -3.77 7.14 15.43
N ARG A 42 -4.60 7.67 16.34
CA ARG A 42 -5.10 6.94 17.50
C ARG A 42 -6.43 6.30 17.12
N VAL A 43 -6.62 5.06 17.55
CA VAL A 43 -7.83 4.27 17.30
C VAL A 43 -8.43 3.82 18.63
N LEU A 44 -9.74 3.63 18.62
CA LEU A 44 -10.54 3.11 19.70
C LEU A 44 -10.71 1.60 19.52
N VAL A 45 -10.31 0.84 20.53
CA VAL A 45 -10.49 -0.61 20.59
C VAL A 45 -11.52 -0.91 21.70
N PRO A 46 -12.64 -1.57 21.39
CA PRO A 46 -13.60 -1.98 22.42
C PRO A 46 -12.95 -2.90 23.46
N VAL A 47 -13.26 -2.66 24.73
CA VAL A 47 -12.73 -3.43 25.86
C VAL A 47 -13.70 -4.54 26.23
N ALA A 48 -13.22 -5.79 26.28
CA ALA A 48 -14.01 -6.88 26.82
C ALA A 48 -14.30 -6.65 28.32
N PRO A 49 -15.50 -6.99 28.83
CA PRO A 49 -15.80 -6.95 30.26
C PRO A 49 -14.87 -7.82 31.12
N THR A 50 -14.21 -8.82 30.51
CA THR A 50 -13.24 -9.69 31.16
C THR A 50 -11.82 -9.11 31.22
N SER A 51 -11.59 -7.94 30.61
CA SER A 51 -10.29 -7.28 30.65
C SER A 51 -10.03 -6.67 32.02
N ARG A 52 -8.77 -6.67 32.44
CA ARG A 52 -8.34 -5.96 33.64
C ARG A 52 -8.56 -4.44 33.44
N PRO A 53 -9.10 -3.71 34.43
CA PRO A 53 -9.27 -2.27 34.34
C PRO A 53 -7.97 -1.54 33.98
N GLY A 54 -8.02 -0.70 32.95
CA GLY A 54 -6.88 0.08 32.46
C GLY A 54 -5.82 -0.71 31.67
N ALA A 55 -6.02 -2.00 31.39
CA ALA A 55 -5.13 -2.74 30.51
C ALA A 55 -5.25 -2.23 29.06
N LEU A 56 -4.11 -2.06 28.38
CA LEU A 56 -4.09 -1.73 26.95
C LEU A 56 -3.93 -2.99 26.11
N PRO A 57 -4.28 -2.94 24.81
CA PRO A 57 -4.05 -4.06 23.90
C PRO A 57 -2.62 -4.59 23.99
N GLY A 58 -2.52 -5.90 24.24
CA GLY A 58 -1.27 -6.66 24.43
C GLY A 58 -0.59 -6.52 25.79
N ASP A 59 -1.19 -5.83 26.76
CA ASP A 59 -0.78 -5.92 28.16
C ASP A 59 -1.31 -7.22 28.81
N GLU A 60 -0.65 -7.68 29.88
CA GLU A 60 -1.14 -8.81 30.66
C GLU A 60 -2.52 -8.50 31.26
N GLY A 61 -3.53 -9.28 30.88
CA GLY A 61 -4.91 -9.10 31.33
C GLY A 61 -5.81 -8.30 30.39
N PHE A 62 -5.34 -7.86 29.23
CA PHE A 62 -6.22 -7.37 28.16
C PHE A 62 -6.84 -8.56 27.40
N ALA A 63 -8.17 -8.65 27.38
CA ALA A 63 -8.87 -9.71 26.67
C ALA A 63 -9.31 -9.21 25.28
N TRP A 64 -8.60 -9.67 24.25
CA TRP A 64 -8.94 -9.37 22.86
C TRP A 64 -10.30 -9.95 22.47
N GLN A 65 -11.06 -9.21 21.66
CA GLN A 65 -12.33 -9.65 21.11
C GLN A 65 -12.31 -9.58 19.59
N THR A 66 -12.97 -10.56 18.98
CA THR A 66 -13.21 -10.59 17.53
C THR A 66 -14.71 -10.55 17.25
N GLU A 67 -15.09 -9.89 16.16
CA GLU A 67 -16.41 -9.97 15.55
C GLU A 67 -16.34 -10.83 14.29
N GLN A 68 -17.41 -11.57 14.00
CA GLN A 68 -17.52 -12.29 12.73
C GLN A 68 -18.03 -11.32 11.66
N LEU A 69 -17.17 -10.95 10.71
CA LEU A 69 -17.55 -10.19 9.52
C LEU A 69 -17.33 -11.10 8.30
N ASP A 70 -18.37 -11.28 7.49
CA ASP A 70 -18.34 -12.16 6.30
C ASP A 70 -17.87 -13.60 6.59
N GLY A 71 -18.12 -14.09 7.82
CA GLY A 71 -17.77 -15.44 8.25
C GLY A 71 -16.36 -15.61 8.83
N GLU A 72 -15.54 -14.55 8.82
CA GLU A 72 -14.16 -14.57 9.32
C GLU A 72 -14.01 -13.72 10.61
N PRO A 73 -13.05 -14.05 11.48
CA PRO A 73 -12.82 -13.29 12.71
C PRO A 73 -12.06 -12.00 12.44
N TYR A 74 -12.63 -10.88 12.89
CA TYR A 74 -12.05 -9.55 12.81
C TYR A 74 -11.89 -8.91 14.18
N VAL A 75 -10.70 -8.38 14.47
CA VAL A 75 -10.53 -7.35 15.49
C VAL A 75 -11.01 -6.03 14.88
N VAL A 76 -12.09 -5.49 15.44
CA VAL A 76 -12.73 -4.27 14.96
C VAL A 76 -12.25 -3.07 15.78
N VAL A 77 -11.84 -2.00 15.09
CA VAL A 77 -11.45 -0.73 15.70
C VAL A 77 -12.18 0.43 15.06
N TYR A 78 -12.15 1.56 15.75
CA TYR A 78 -12.86 2.77 15.34
C TYR A 78 -11.96 3.99 15.41
N THR A 79 -12.21 4.98 14.56
CA THR A 79 -11.49 6.26 14.59
C THR A 79 -12.19 7.32 15.43
N SER A 80 -13.41 7.07 15.91
CA SER A 80 -14.17 7.96 16.76
C SER A 80 -15.31 7.25 17.52
N PRO A 81 -15.82 7.83 18.62
CA PRO A 81 -17.00 7.32 19.32
C PRO A 81 -18.26 7.25 18.44
N GLU A 82 -18.39 8.15 17.46
CA GLU A 82 -19.46 8.16 16.47
C GLU A 82 -19.44 6.89 15.64
N ARG A 83 -18.25 6.43 15.18
CA ARG A 83 -18.11 5.16 14.45
C ARG A 83 -18.42 3.95 15.33
N VAL A 84 -18.14 4.01 16.63
CA VAL A 84 -18.55 2.96 17.59
C VAL A 84 -20.07 2.90 17.68
N ALA A 85 -20.72 4.04 17.89
CA ALA A 85 -22.16 4.14 18.02
C ALA A 85 -22.89 3.72 16.74
N ASP A 86 -22.37 4.12 15.57
CA ASP A 86 -22.95 3.75 14.27
C ASP A 86 -22.91 2.23 14.01
N HIS A 87 -21.84 1.54 14.43
CA HIS A 87 -21.72 0.09 14.22
C HIS A 87 -22.43 -0.75 15.28
N ARG A 88 -22.38 -0.32 16.55
CA ARG A 88 -22.88 -1.12 17.69
C ARG A 88 -24.23 -0.67 18.24
N GLY A 89 -24.72 0.51 17.85
CA GLY A 89 -25.98 1.08 18.31
C GLY A 89 -25.96 1.65 19.73
N GLU A 90 -24.86 1.46 20.47
CA GLU A 90 -24.64 2.00 21.82
C GLU A 90 -23.16 2.33 22.06
N SER A 91 -22.88 3.16 23.07
CA SER A 91 -21.51 3.45 23.48
C SER A 91 -20.95 2.25 24.24
N VAL A 92 -19.79 1.75 23.80
CA VAL A 92 -19.06 0.65 24.44
C VAL A 92 -17.77 1.20 25.02
N GLU A 93 -17.41 0.73 26.22
CA GLU A 93 -16.12 1.06 26.83
C GLU A 93 -14.99 0.71 25.86
N SER A 94 -14.14 1.70 25.57
CA SER A 94 -13.09 1.61 24.57
C SER A 94 -11.82 2.21 25.12
N VAL A 95 -10.68 1.65 24.73
CA VAL A 95 -9.35 2.20 24.99
C VAL A 95 -8.82 2.86 23.74
N GLU A 96 -8.20 4.02 23.91
CA GLU A 96 -7.52 4.74 22.83
C GLU A 96 -6.03 4.33 22.79
N ILE A 97 -5.55 3.92 21.61
CA ILE A 97 -4.16 3.50 21.40
C ILE A 97 -3.67 3.98 20.04
N LYS A 98 -2.38 4.28 19.90
CA LYS A 98 -1.80 4.57 18.57
C LYS A 98 -1.92 3.31 17.71
N PHE A 99 -2.38 3.44 16.46
CA PHE A 99 -2.59 2.29 15.59
C PHE A 99 -1.29 1.48 15.38
N VAL A 100 -0.15 2.16 15.26
CA VAL A 100 1.17 1.49 15.17
C VAL A 100 1.50 0.63 16.41
N GLN A 101 1.11 1.06 17.62
CA GLN A 101 1.30 0.26 18.83
C GLN A 101 0.36 -0.95 18.85
N LEU A 102 -0.86 -0.78 18.37
CA LEU A 102 -1.85 -1.85 18.29
C LEU A 102 -1.37 -3.00 17.39
N ILE A 103 -0.94 -2.69 16.17
CA ILE A 103 -0.54 -3.70 15.19
C ILE A 103 0.76 -4.43 15.58
N ARG A 104 1.64 -3.80 16.37
CA ARG A 104 2.84 -4.44 16.94
C ARG A 104 2.51 -5.51 17.98
N LYS A 105 1.40 -5.35 18.69
CA LYS A 105 0.94 -6.26 19.74
C LYS A 105 -0.15 -7.21 19.23
N TRP A 106 -0.21 -7.45 17.92
CA TRP A 106 -1.27 -8.24 17.31
C TRP A 106 -1.33 -9.66 17.92
N PRO A 107 -2.50 -10.11 18.41
CA PRO A 107 -2.58 -11.28 19.28
C PRO A 107 -2.47 -12.60 18.51
N ASP A 108 -3.02 -12.63 17.30
CA ASP A 108 -3.12 -13.83 16.47
C ASP A 108 -3.03 -13.43 14.99
N PRO A 109 -2.00 -13.89 14.25
CA PRO A 109 -1.85 -13.60 12.83
C PRO A 109 -3.00 -14.12 11.93
N SER A 110 -3.84 -15.03 12.43
CA SER A 110 -5.03 -15.52 11.71
C SER A 110 -6.23 -14.57 11.79
N TRP A 111 -6.25 -13.65 12.75
CA TRP A 111 -7.36 -12.72 12.93
C TRP A 111 -7.18 -11.49 12.05
N SER A 112 -8.22 -11.17 11.29
CA SER A 112 -8.21 -10.00 10.41
C SER A 112 -8.49 -8.72 11.18
N PHE A 113 -8.17 -7.58 10.59
CA PHE A 113 -8.41 -6.25 11.11
C PHE A 113 -9.51 -5.57 10.30
N ALA A 114 -10.41 -4.86 10.98
CA ALA A 114 -11.37 -3.97 10.34
C ALA A 114 -11.39 -2.62 11.07
N VAL A 115 -11.34 -1.53 10.32
CA VAL A 115 -11.55 -0.17 10.82
C VAL A 115 -12.88 0.35 10.30
N ASN A 116 -13.66 0.99 11.18
CA ASN A 116 -14.94 1.64 10.86
C ASN A 116 -15.85 0.82 9.91
N PRO A 117 -16.13 -0.45 10.22
CA PRO A 117 -16.92 -1.34 9.35
C PRO A 117 -18.27 -0.71 8.98
N GLY A 118 -18.67 -0.89 7.71
CA GLY A 118 -19.93 -0.36 7.19
C GLY A 118 -19.94 1.14 6.87
N SER A 119 -18.85 1.87 7.13
CA SER A 119 -18.74 3.29 6.78
C SER A 119 -18.00 3.52 5.45
N PRO A 120 -18.19 4.68 4.77
CA PRO A 120 -17.42 5.07 3.58
C PRO A 120 -15.90 5.15 3.76
N ILE A 121 -15.41 5.25 5.00
CA ILE A 121 -13.97 5.23 5.34
C ILE A 121 -13.56 3.94 6.04
N GLY A 122 -14.36 2.88 5.88
CA GLY A 122 -14.08 1.57 6.43
C GLY A 122 -13.09 0.80 5.56
N ALA A 123 -12.22 0.02 6.19
CA ALA A 123 -11.27 -0.85 5.49
C ALA A 123 -11.03 -2.14 6.28
N LYS A 124 -10.61 -3.18 5.57
CA LYS A 124 -10.26 -4.50 6.12
C LYS A 124 -8.85 -4.89 5.70
N LEU A 125 -8.12 -5.55 6.59
CA LEU A 125 -6.77 -6.07 6.36
C LEU A 125 -6.66 -7.48 6.96
N PRO A 126 -6.25 -8.50 6.20
CA PRO A 126 -5.97 -9.82 6.74
C PRO A 126 -4.89 -9.80 7.84
N GLY A 127 -4.97 -10.69 8.83
CA GLY A 127 -4.06 -10.70 9.98
C GLY A 127 -2.57 -10.80 9.62
N ALA A 128 -2.23 -11.61 8.62
CA ALA A 128 -0.86 -11.68 8.10
C ALA A 128 -0.35 -10.33 7.56
N GLN A 129 -1.23 -9.50 6.99
CA GLN A 129 -0.88 -8.16 6.52
C GLN A 129 -0.73 -7.17 7.67
N VAL A 130 -1.49 -7.34 8.76
CA VAL A 130 -1.31 -6.54 9.98
C VAL A 130 0.09 -6.76 10.57
N VAL A 131 0.52 -8.03 10.63
CA VAL A 131 1.88 -8.39 11.07
C VAL A 131 2.95 -7.80 10.14
N ALA A 132 2.75 -7.89 8.82
CA ALA A 132 3.68 -7.31 7.85
C ALA A 132 3.76 -5.77 7.97
N LEU A 133 2.63 -5.10 8.17
CA LEU A 133 2.54 -3.66 8.37
C LEU A 133 3.26 -3.22 9.65
N ALA A 134 3.15 -4.01 10.72
CA ALA A 134 3.85 -3.75 11.98
C ALA A 134 5.37 -3.83 11.81
N ASN A 135 5.88 -4.86 11.13
CA ASN A 135 7.31 -5.01 10.85
C ASN A 135 7.84 -3.86 9.99
N TRP A 136 7.09 -3.46 8.95
CA TRP A 136 7.46 -2.31 8.13
C TRP A 136 7.55 -1.02 8.98
N ALA A 137 6.60 -0.79 9.88
CA ALA A 137 6.59 0.38 10.75
C ALA A 137 7.81 0.43 11.69
N ASP A 138 8.31 -0.73 12.13
CA ASP A 138 9.57 -0.85 12.88
C ASP A 138 10.80 -0.46 12.05
N GLU A 139 10.85 -0.92 10.79
CA GLU A 139 11.96 -0.67 9.88
C GLU A 139 12.08 0.82 9.49
N VAL A 140 10.95 1.50 9.26
CA VAL A 140 10.94 2.94 8.93
C VAL A 140 11.04 3.85 10.15
N GLY A 141 11.13 3.29 11.35
CA GLY A 141 11.35 4.05 12.57
C GLY A 141 10.14 4.83 13.08
N LEU A 142 8.91 4.39 12.75
CA LEU A 142 7.67 4.90 13.35
C LEU A 142 7.58 4.41 14.81
N ARG A 143 8.44 4.95 15.67
CA ARG A 143 8.56 4.57 17.09
C ARG A 143 7.63 5.41 17.95
N ASP A 144 7.40 4.92 19.16
CA ASP A 144 6.67 5.66 20.18
C ASP A 144 7.43 6.95 20.53
N ASP A 145 6.92 8.09 20.06
CA ASP A 145 7.14 9.38 20.71
C ASP A 145 6.39 9.38 22.05
N ALA A 146 6.81 8.50 22.97
CA ALA A 146 6.41 8.54 24.38
C ALA A 146 7.34 9.45 25.19
N ASP A 147 8.47 9.90 24.62
CA ASP A 147 9.40 10.83 25.26
C ASP A 147 9.25 12.30 24.77
N ALA A 148 8.42 12.57 23.75
CA ALA A 148 8.20 13.94 23.27
C ALA A 148 7.15 14.71 24.11
N GLU A 149 6.21 14.00 24.75
CA GLU A 149 5.13 14.61 25.55
C GLU A 149 5.60 15.16 26.92
N HIS A 150 6.87 14.98 27.30
CA HIS A 150 7.46 15.59 28.51
C HIS A 150 8.26 16.88 28.26
N ALA A 151 8.39 17.34 27.01
CA ALA A 151 9.06 18.60 26.70
C ALA A 151 8.10 19.78 26.40
N GLU A 152 6.80 19.52 26.18
CA GLU A 152 5.84 20.56 25.79
C GLU A 152 4.96 21.10 26.94
N SER A 153 5.19 20.66 28.18
CA SER A 153 4.44 21.16 29.35
C SER A 153 5.04 22.43 30.00
N ASP A 154 6.12 23.00 29.46
CA ASP A 154 6.72 24.25 29.95
C ASP A 154 6.91 25.29 28.82
N ALA A 155 5.81 25.69 28.17
CA ALA A 155 5.78 26.94 27.39
C ALA A 155 4.35 27.52 27.30
N THR A 156 3.83 28.01 28.43
CA THR A 156 2.69 28.93 28.38
C THR A 156 3.08 30.25 27.74
N GLY A 157 2.35 30.62 26.68
CA GLY A 157 1.90 32.00 26.44
C GLY A 157 2.80 32.88 25.58
N ALA A 158 2.47 32.94 24.28
CA ALA A 158 2.58 34.18 23.51
C ALA A 158 1.54 34.18 22.37
N ASP A 159 0.56 35.05 22.52
CA ASP A 159 -0.37 35.54 21.50
C ASP A 159 0.39 35.98 20.24
N GLN A 160 0.11 35.37 19.08
CA GLN A 160 0.29 36.03 17.77
C GLN A 160 -0.77 35.58 16.74
N PRO A 161 -1.15 36.50 15.84
CA PRO A 161 -2.43 36.49 15.14
C PRO A 161 -2.30 36.05 13.67
N GLY A 162 -3.39 35.51 13.13
CA GLY A 162 -3.59 35.36 11.69
C GLY A 162 -2.98 34.09 11.13
N ALA A 163 -3.82 33.07 10.97
CA ALA A 163 -3.56 31.94 10.09
C ALA A 163 -3.34 32.47 8.66
N SER A 164 -2.08 32.68 8.29
CA SER A 164 -1.70 32.70 6.89
C SER A 164 -1.77 31.26 6.41
N ALA A 165 -2.55 31.02 5.35
CA ALA A 165 -2.65 29.71 4.71
C ALA A 165 -1.25 29.12 4.47
N PRO A 166 -1.07 27.80 4.63
CA PRO A 166 0.19 27.18 4.23
C PRO A 166 0.49 27.54 2.77
N PRO A 167 1.74 27.84 2.41
CA PRO A 167 2.11 28.03 1.02
C PRO A 167 1.68 26.78 0.21
N PRO A 168 1.32 26.92 -1.07
CA PRO A 168 0.92 25.78 -1.88
C PRO A 168 2.02 24.71 -1.80
N GLU A 169 1.67 23.53 -1.26
CA GLU A 169 2.53 22.35 -1.29
C GLU A 169 2.94 22.13 -2.75
N GLU A 170 4.23 22.28 -3.04
CA GLU A 170 4.78 21.80 -4.29
C GLU A 170 4.42 20.32 -4.40
N PRO A 171 3.83 19.86 -5.52
CA PRO A 171 3.43 18.47 -5.65
C PRO A 171 4.67 17.60 -5.45
N ALA A 172 4.58 16.65 -4.51
CA ALA A 172 5.65 15.69 -4.24
C ALA A 172 6.15 15.07 -5.57
N PRO A 173 7.47 14.85 -5.71
CA PRO A 173 8.00 14.31 -6.95
C PRO A 173 7.32 12.96 -7.27
N PRO A 174 7.04 12.70 -8.56
CA PRO A 174 6.34 11.50 -8.96
C PRO A 174 7.12 10.25 -8.53
N THR A 175 6.41 9.25 -8.01
CA THR A 175 7.02 7.97 -7.64
C THR A 175 7.66 7.33 -8.86
N MET A 176 8.93 6.95 -8.75
CA MET A 176 9.62 6.21 -9.80
C MET A 176 9.18 4.75 -9.77
N MET A 177 8.68 4.28 -10.91
CA MET A 177 8.24 2.90 -11.12
C MET A 177 9.26 2.13 -11.95
N GLN A 178 9.28 0.81 -11.78
CA GLN A 178 10.15 -0.12 -12.48
C GLN A 178 9.38 -1.34 -12.99
N LYS A 179 9.79 -1.83 -14.16
CA LYS A 179 9.38 -3.15 -14.66
C LYS A 179 10.55 -3.90 -15.28
N VAL A 180 10.71 -5.18 -14.92
CA VAL A 180 11.65 -6.08 -15.62
C VAL A 180 11.07 -6.42 -17.00
N VAL A 181 11.85 -6.20 -18.05
CA VAL A 181 11.45 -6.38 -19.44
C VAL A 181 11.96 -7.72 -19.95
N PRO A 182 11.08 -8.58 -20.53
CA PRO A 182 11.52 -9.78 -21.22
C PRO A 182 12.52 -9.43 -22.34
N PRO A 183 13.64 -10.17 -22.49
CA PRO A 183 14.62 -9.89 -23.54
C PRO A 183 14.01 -9.83 -24.95
N GLU A 184 13.05 -10.72 -25.23
CA GLU A 184 12.30 -10.76 -26.50
C GLU A 184 11.44 -9.51 -26.78
N HIS A 185 11.23 -8.64 -25.79
CA HIS A 185 10.49 -7.39 -25.95
C HIS A 185 11.38 -6.17 -26.21
N LEU A 186 12.70 -6.29 -26.09
CA LEU A 186 13.61 -5.14 -26.20
C LEU A 186 13.53 -4.45 -27.56
N ASP A 187 13.48 -5.23 -28.64
CA ASP A 187 13.41 -4.69 -30.01
C ASP A 187 12.13 -3.87 -30.23
N TYR A 188 11.02 -4.18 -29.55
CA TYR A 188 9.82 -3.36 -29.62
C TYR A 188 10.08 -1.95 -29.08
N TYR A 189 10.82 -1.82 -27.99
CA TYR A 189 11.21 -0.52 -27.45
C TYR A 189 12.27 0.12 -28.35
N LEU A 190 13.43 -0.52 -28.50
CA LEU A 190 14.61 0.08 -29.10
C LEU A 190 14.48 0.35 -30.60
N GLU A 191 13.87 -0.56 -31.37
CA GLU A 191 13.80 -0.43 -32.82
C GLU A 191 12.46 0.09 -33.31
N ARG A 192 11.37 -0.21 -32.59
CA ARG A 192 9.99 0.08 -33.05
C ARG A 192 9.31 1.21 -32.29
N GLY A 193 10.01 1.85 -31.35
CA GLY A 193 9.48 3.01 -30.64
C GLY A 193 8.30 2.70 -29.72
N TYR A 194 8.16 1.45 -29.25
CA TYR A 194 7.07 1.07 -28.38
C TYR A 194 7.15 1.88 -27.07
N ASP A 195 6.05 2.56 -26.73
CA ASP A 195 6.03 3.59 -25.68
C ASP A 195 5.07 3.24 -24.53
N ARG A 196 4.75 1.95 -24.36
CA ARG A 196 3.75 1.49 -23.38
C ARG A 196 4.30 0.43 -22.44
N VAL A 197 3.69 0.35 -21.27
CA VAL A 197 3.94 -0.69 -20.28
C VAL A 197 2.61 -1.21 -19.70
N GLY A 198 2.52 -2.52 -19.58
CA GLY A 198 1.37 -3.27 -19.05
C GLY A 198 1.84 -4.34 -18.05
N GLY A 199 0.94 -4.92 -17.26
CA GLY A 199 1.25 -5.98 -16.28
C GLY A 199 1.77 -5.46 -14.94
N PHE A 200 2.52 -6.29 -14.24
CA PHE A 200 3.02 -6.00 -12.88
C PHE A 200 4.24 -5.08 -12.90
N VAL A 201 4.25 -4.10 -12.02
CA VAL A 201 5.26 -3.06 -11.87
C VAL A 201 5.48 -2.74 -10.39
N HIS A 202 6.66 -2.24 -10.05
CA HIS A 202 7.08 -2.03 -8.66
C HIS A 202 7.65 -0.62 -8.50
N ARG A 203 7.68 -0.08 -7.29
CA ARG A 203 8.38 1.18 -7.04
C ARG A 203 9.88 0.95 -7.06
N VAL A 204 10.66 1.84 -7.67
CA VAL A 204 12.12 1.73 -7.72
C VAL A 204 12.72 1.64 -6.32
N SER A 205 12.17 2.36 -5.34
CA SER A 205 12.63 2.34 -3.95
C SER A 205 12.49 0.97 -3.27
N GLU A 206 11.47 0.19 -3.62
CA GLU A 206 11.20 -1.13 -3.02
C GLU A 206 12.04 -2.25 -3.63
N VAL A 207 12.67 -2.00 -4.79
CA VAL A 207 13.49 -2.98 -5.52
C VAL A 207 14.93 -2.52 -5.69
N ALA A 208 15.32 -1.39 -5.11
CA ALA A 208 16.63 -0.77 -5.29
C ALA A 208 17.78 -1.64 -4.76
N HIS A 209 17.55 -2.46 -3.74
CA HIS A 209 18.53 -3.40 -3.18
C HIS A 209 18.69 -4.68 -4.01
N LEU A 210 17.77 -4.93 -4.96
CA LEU A 210 17.80 -6.09 -5.86
C LEU A 210 18.71 -5.80 -7.06
N THR A 211 20.01 -5.73 -6.78
CA THR A 211 21.01 -5.23 -7.73
C THR A 211 21.47 -6.25 -8.78
N THR A 212 20.90 -7.46 -8.83
CA THR A 212 21.35 -8.51 -9.76
C THR A 212 20.16 -9.24 -10.38
N PRO A 213 20.32 -9.83 -11.58
CA PRO A 213 19.34 -10.74 -12.19
C PRO A 213 18.77 -11.77 -11.20
N ALA A 214 19.63 -12.48 -10.48
CA ALA A 214 19.23 -13.52 -9.54
C ALA A 214 18.29 -12.99 -8.43
N LYS A 215 18.64 -11.84 -7.84
CA LYS A 215 17.84 -11.19 -6.79
C LYS A 215 16.49 -10.71 -7.32
N LEU A 216 16.47 -10.01 -8.47
CA LEU A 216 15.23 -9.52 -9.08
C LEU A 216 14.30 -10.67 -9.44
N VAL A 217 14.82 -11.72 -10.08
CA VAL A 217 14.00 -12.84 -10.53
C VAL A 217 13.41 -13.60 -9.34
N ALA A 218 14.20 -13.85 -8.28
CA ALA A 218 13.72 -14.54 -7.09
C ALA A 218 12.69 -13.71 -6.30
N ALA A 219 12.99 -12.44 -6.02
CA ALA A 219 12.15 -11.59 -5.19
C ALA A 219 10.82 -11.21 -5.85
N LEU A 220 10.82 -11.08 -7.18
CA LEU A 220 9.62 -10.76 -7.95
C LEU A 220 8.85 -12.01 -8.42
N GLY A 221 9.32 -13.22 -8.06
CA GLY A 221 8.71 -14.49 -8.46
C GLY A 221 8.63 -14.67 -9.98
N LEU A 222 9.67 -14.25 -10.70
CA LEU A 222 9.71 -14.27 -12.16
C LEU A 222 10.24 -15.60 -12.73
N ASP A 223 10.46 -16.63 -11.94
CA ASP A 223 11.02 -17.93 -12.36
C ASP A 223 9.97 -19.05 -12.45
N TYR A 224 8.70 -18.69 -12.63
CA TYR A 224 7.62 -19.65 -12.85
C TYR A 224 7.79 -20.45 -14.16
N ALA A 225 7.09 -21.59 -14.25
CA ALA A 225 7.14 -22.45 -15.42
C ALA A 225 6.75 -21.70 -16.71
N GLY A 226 7.66 -21.70 -17.69
CA GLY A 226 7.47 -20.97 -18.96
C GLY A 226 7.79 -19.47 -18.89
N SER A 227 8.43 -19.01 -17.83
CA SER A 227 8.93 -17.63 -17.74
C SER A 227 10.06 -17.36 -18.73
N PRO A 228 10.12 -16.15 -19.35
CA PRO A 228 11.28 -15.71 -20.13
C PRO A 228 12.48 -15.33 -19.25
N PHE A 229 12.31 -15.26 -17.93
CA PHE A 229 13.36 -14.87 -16.99
C PHE A 229 14.02 -16.05 -16.31
N ARG A 230 15.30 -15.87 -15.97
CA ARG A 230 16.18 -16.91 -15.46
C ARG A 230 17.06 -16.33 -14.36
N ARG A 231 17.14 -16.99 -13.19
CA ARG A 231 17.98 -16.53 -12.07
C ARG A 231 19.47 -16.52 -12.44
N ASP A 232 19.88 -17.41 -13.32
CA ASP A 232 21.24 -17.59 -13.82
C ASP A 232 21.57 -16.73 -15.07
N ALA A 233 20.70 -15.79 -15.44
CA ALA A 233 20.97 -14.87 -16.56
C ALA A 233 22.14 -13.94 -16.26
N ASP A 234 23.00 -13.71 -17.27
CA ASP A 234 24.11 -12.77 -17.18
C ASP A 234 23.65 -11.31 -17.08
N GLU A 235 22.46 -11.01 -17.61
CA GLU A 235 21.88 -9.68 -17.59
C GLU A 235 20.35 -9.72 -17.59
N VAL A 236 19.74 -8.66 -17.04
CA VAL A 236 18.31 -8.35 -17.17
C VAL A 236 18.13 -6.89 -17.56
N TYR A 237 16.97 -6.59 -18.13
CA TYR A 237 16.63 -5.24 -18.54
C TYR A 237 15.46 -4.73 -17.72
N VAL A 238 15.51 -3.47 -17.31
CA VAL A 238 14.45 -2.83 -16.53
C VAL A 238 14.07 -1.48 -17.14
N LEU A 239 12.77 -1.23 -17.25
CA LEU A 239 12.23 0.09 -17.55
C LEU A 239 12.05 0.85 -16.24
N ARG A 240 12.40 2.14 -16.22
CA ARG A 240 12.16 3.06 -15.11
C ARG A 240 11.48 4.33 -15.59
N TRP A 241 10.46 4.80 -14.87
CA TRP A 241 9.74 6.00 -15.25
C TRP A 241 9.03 6.68 -14.07
N PRO A 242 8.83 8.00 -14.11
CA PRO A 242 8.02 8.72 -13.14
C PRO A 242 6.52 8.47 -13.35
N ALA A 243 5.79 8.08 -12.31
CA ALA A 243 4.35 7.88 -12.34
C ALA A 243 3.58 9.18 -12.10
N HIS A 244 3.43 10.02 -13.13
CA HIS A 244 2.68 11.29 -13.04
C HIS A 244 1.16 11.12 -12.81
N ARG A 245 0.61 9.92 -13.03
CA ARG A 245 -0.80 9.60 -12.76
C ARG A 245 -0.89 8.37 -11.85
N PRO A 246 -0.80 8.54 -10.52
CA PRO A 246 -0.80 7.44 -9.56
C PRO A 246 -2.03 6.53 -9.65
N SER A 247 -3.20 7.07 -10.02
CA SER A 247 -4.45 6.31 -10.16
C SER A 247 -4.42 5.20 -11.22
N LEU A 248 -3.42 5.21 -12.12
CA LEU A 248 -3.23 4.15 -13.11
C LEU A 248 -2.54 2.91 -12.52
N TYR A 249 -1.94 3.01 -11.34
CA TYR A 249 -1.14 1.97 -10.68
C TYR A 249 -1.95 1.41 -9.52
N ARG A 250 -2.72 0.36 -9.79
CA ARG A 250 -3.64 -0.23 -8.81
C ARG A 250 -3.03 -1.47 -8.19
N ILE A 251 -3.27 -1.65 -6.90
CA ILE A 251 -2.94 -2.91 -6.22
C ILE A 251 -3.78 -4.02 -6.85
N PRO A 252 -3.16 -5.11 -7.33
CA PRO A 252 -3.88 -6.19 -8.00
C PRO A 252 -4.47 -7.15 -6.98
N TYR A 253 -5.53 -6.73 -6.29
CA TYR A 253 -6.31 -7.67 -5.47
C TYR A 253 -7.04 -8.66 -6.38
N GLY A 254 -6.94 -9.96 -6.08
CA GLY A 254 -7.37 -10.97 -7.04
C GLY A 254 -7.03 -12.41 -6.71
N GLY A 255 -7.12 -13.27 -7.73
CA GLY A 255 -6.67 -14.66 -7.65
C GLY A 255 -6.73 -15.36 -9.02
N PRO A 256 -6.47 -16.68 -9.10
CA PRO A 256 -6.47 -17.40 -10.38
C PRO A 256 -7.86 -17.71 -10.93
N THR A 257 -8.91 -17.47 -10.15
CA THR A 257 -10.31 -17.72 -10.52
C THR A 257 -11.17 -16.52 -10.17
N GLU A 258 -12.36 -16.41 -10.78
CA GLU A 258 -13.33 -15.37 -10.41
C GLU A 258 -13.75 -15.46 -8.94
N GLU A 259 -13.84 -16.67 -8.38
CA GLU A 259 -14.15 -16.89 -6.97
C GLU A 259 -13.07 -16.32 -6.06
N ALA A 260 -11.79 -16.63 -6.33
CA ALA A 260 -10.66 -16.10 -5.57
C ALA A 260 -10.55 -14.57 -5.71
N MET A 261 -10.85 -14.03 -6.89
CA MET A 261 -10.90 -12.58 -7.08
C MET A 261 -12.00 -11.93 -6.24
N ARG A 262 -13.23 -12.47 -6.25
CA ARG A 262 -14.34 -11.94 -5.43
C ARG A 262 -14.07 -12.04 -3.94
N ALA A 263 -13.42 -13.12 -3.49
CA ALA A 263 -13.04 -13.30 -2.08
C ALA A 263 -12.07 -12.21 -1.59
N MET A 264 -11.27 -11.63 -2.50
CA MET A 264 -10.35 -10.53 -2.21
C MET A 264 -10.96 -9.13 -2.45
N ASP A 265 -12.27 -9.06 -2.75
CA ASP A 265 -12.93 -7.85 -3.30
C ASP A 265 -12.11 -7.21 -4.43
N GLY A 266 -11.53 -8.09 -5.25
CA GLY A 266 -10.49 -7.77 -6.22
C GLY A 266 -11.01 -7.50 -7.62
N TRP A 267 -10.08 -7.13 -8.50
CA TRP A 267 -10.37 -6.84 -9.91
C TRP A 267 -9.48 -7.60 -10.89
N VAL A 268 -8.54 -8.41 -10.38
CA VAL A 268 -7.55 -9.14 -11.19
C VAL A 268 -7.79 -10.64 -11.13
N ILE A 269 -7.89 -11.25 -12.31
CA ILE A 269 -7.75 -12.70 -12.47
C ILE A 269 -6.44 -12.96 -13.19
N GLU A 270 -5.53 -13.67 -12.56
CA GLU A 270 -4.21 -13.93 -13.12
C GLU A 270 -3.67 -15.28 -12.65
N ARG A 271 -2.90 -15.94 -13.53
CA ARG A 271 -2.32 -17.26 -13.25
C ARG A 271 -1.24 -17.21 -12.17
N ALA A 272 -0.97 -18.37 -11.57
CA ALA A 272 0.21 -18.56 -10.72
C ALA A 272 1.48 -18.06 -11.44
N PRO A 273 2.42 -17.40 -10.72
CA PRO A 273 2.55 -17.37 -9.27
C PRO A 273 1.81 -16.23 -8.57
N PHE A 274 0.94 -15.48 -9.27
CA PHE A 274 0.17 -14.39 -8.71
C PHE A 274 -0.58 -14.77 -7.42
N ARG A 275 -0.36 -13.98 -6.36
CA ARG A 275 -1.00 -14.19 -5.04
C ARG A 275 -2.25 -13.34 -4.82
N GLY A 276 -2.41 -12.25 -5.58
CA GLY A 276 -3.58 -11.39 -5.50
C GLY A 276 -3.77 -10.64 -4.19
N ASN A 277 -2.70 -10.48 -3.41
CA ASN A 277 -2.69 -9.79 -2.12
C ASN A 277 -1.93 -8.45 -2.17
N GLY A 278 -1.54 -8.00 -3.37
CA GLY A 278 -0.81 -6.75 -3.55
C GLY A 278 0.71 -6.82 -3.33
N PHE A 279 1.27 -8.02 -3.17
CA PHE A 279 2.70 -8.24 -2.99
C PHE A 279 3.26 -9.19 -4.03
N ALA A 280 4.54 -8.98 -4.37
CA ALA A 280 5.24 -9.83 -5.30
C ALA A 280 5.29 -11.29 -4.78
N PRO A 281 5.19 -12.29 -5.67
CA PRO A 281 5.04 -13.69 -5.26
C PRO A 281 6.37 -14.40 -4.99
N GLY A 282 7.48 -13.68 -4.89
CA GLY A 282 8.81 -14.23 -4.70
C GLY A 282 9.00 -15.02 -3.40
N ASP A 283 10.11 -15.75 -3.35
CA ASP A 283 10.54 -16.60 -2.23
C ASP A 283 11.78 -16.07 -1.50
N SER A 284 12.26 -14.87 -1.86
CA SER A 284 13.47 -14.27 -1.30
C SER A 284 13.32 -13.77 0.15
N GLY A 285 12.09 -13.68 0.66
CA GLY A 285 11.76 -13.07 1.94
C GLY A 285 11.55 -11.55 1.87
N ASP A 286 11.77 -10.93 0.70
CA ASP A 286 11.47 -9.51 0.49
C ASP A 286 9.97 -9.24 0.45
N VAL A 287 9.53 -8.15 1.08
CA VAL A 287 8.15 -7.66 1.02
C VAL A 287 8.10 -6.50 0.03
N ILE A 288 7.66 -6.78 -1.20
CA ILE A 288 7.66 -5.81 -2.30
C ILE A 288 6.21 -5.58 -2.73
N ALA A 289 5.76 -4.33 -2.71
CA ALA A 289 4.41 -4.00 -3.15
C ALA A 289 4.34 -4.11 -4.68
N GLU A 290 3.32 -4.80 -5.15
CA GLU A 290 3.08 -5.08 -6.55
C GLU A 290 1.89 -4.25 -7.04
N PHE A 291 2.06 -3.58 -8.17
CA PHE A 291 1.01 -2.80 -8.83
C PHE A 291 0.76 -3.39 -10.21
N LYS A 292 -0.50 -3.42 -10.67
CA LYS A 292 -0.83 -3.81 -12.04
C LYS A 292 -1.30 -2.59 -12.82
N VAL A 293 -0.75 -2.44 -14.01
CA VAL A 293 -1.15 -1.45 -15.01
C VAL A 293 -1.68 -2.18 -16.24
N ASP A 294 -2.77 -1.71 -16.84
CA ASP A 294 -3.31 -2.38 -18.03
C ASP A 294 -2.44 -2.08 -19.26
N SER A 295 -2.36 -0.78 -19.62
CA SER A 295 -1.50 -0.29 -20.68
C SER A 295 -1.30 1.23 -20.54
N VAL A 296 -0.27 1.63 -19.81
CA VAL A 296 0.05 3.05 -19.62
C VAL A 296 1.13 3.49 -20.59
N ARG A 297 0.99 4.70 -21.12
CA ARG A 297 2.02 5.32 -21.95
C ARG A 297 3.15 5.82 -21.04
N LEU A 298 4.37 5.47 -21.39
CA LEU A 298 5.57 5.94 -20.70
C LEU A 298 5.77 7.43 -20.96
N PRO A 299 6.13 8.23 -19.95
CA PRO A 299 6.41 9.65 -20.12
C PRO A 299 7.74 9.86 -20.87
N HIS A 300 7.91 11.06 -21.42
CA HIS A 300 9.22 11.52 -21.90
C HIS A 300 10.28 11.30 -20.81
N GLY A 301 11.47 10.86 -21.20
CA GLY A 301 12.55 10.61 -20.25
C GLY A 301 12.43 9.29 -19.49
N ALA A 302 11.46 8.43 -19.81
CA ALA A 302 11.49 7.04 -19.34
C ALA A 302 12.78 6.35 -19.80
N GLN A 303 13.37 5.53 -18.94
CA GLN A 303 14.71 4.99 -19.12
C GLN A 303 14.68 3.47 -19.19
N LEU A 304 15.51 2.91 -20.06
CA LEU A 304 15.79 1.48 -20.14
C LEU A 304 17.20 1.23 -19.60
N TYR A 305 17.30 0.39 -18.59
CA TYR A 305 18.56 0.01 -17.97
C TYR A 305 18.86 -1.47 -18.22
N ARG A 306 20.15 -1.78 -18.27
CA ARG A 306 20.69 -3.14 -18.22
C ARG A 306 21.38 -3.34 -16.88
N ILE A 307 21.05 -4.43 -16.19
CA ILE A 307 21.66 -4.85 -14.93
C ILE A 307 22.34 -6.20 -15.16
N ARG A 308 23.65 -6.28 -14.89
CA ARG A 308 24.45 -7.50 -15.07
C ARG A 308 24.52 -8.34 -13.79
N SER A 309 24.96 -9.59 -13.93
CA SER A 309 25.17 -10.56 -12.83
C SER A 309 26.19 -10.08 -11.78
N ASP A 310 27.13 -9.22 -12.17
CA ASP A 310 28.10 -8.57 -11.26
C ASP A 310 27.52 -7.36 -10.49
N GLY A 311 26.27 -6.98 -10.76
CA GLY A 311 25.58 -5.85 -10.16
C GLY A 311 25.79 -4.51 -10.87
N THR A 312 26.55 -4.50 -11.97
CA THR A 312 26.74 -3.28 -12.78
C THR A 312 25.45 -2.91 -13.47
N GLU A 313 25.01 -1.67 -13.25
CA GLU A 313 23.86 -1.07 -13.91
C GLU A 313 24.31 -0.07 -14.98
N GLN A 314 23.71 -0.14 -16.17
CA GLN A 314 24.02 0.72 -17.31
C GLN A 314 22.73 1.23 -17.95
N LEU A 315 22.62 2.55 -18.14
CA LEU A 315 21.56 3.14 -18.96
C LEU A 315 21.78 2.75 -20.44
N VAL A 316 20.77 2.15 -21.04
CA VAL A 316 20.79 1.68 -22.43
C VAL A 316 20.15 2.71 -23.34
N ALA A 317 18.96 3.20 -22.98
CA ALA A 317 18.23 4.15 -23.80
C ALA A 317 17.27 5.03 -22.98
N THR A 318 16.90 6.17 -23.54
CA THR A 318 15.90 7.08 -22.98
C THR A 318 14.81 7.33 -24.02
N LEU A 319 13.55 7.27 -23.61
CA LEU A 319 12.40 7.55 -24.45
C LEU A 319 12.29 9.05 -24.73
N ASP A 320 12.33 9.38 -26.01
CA ASP A 320 11.92 10.67 -26.54
C ASP A 320 10.50 10.56 -27.11
N SER A 321 9.53 11.05 -26.34
CA SER A 321 8.11 10.98 -26.70
C SER A 321 7.68 11.93 -27.82
N ASP A 322 8.53 12.85 -28.26
CA ASP A 322 8.20 13.74 -29.40
C ASP A 322 8.24 12.95 -30.72
N GLY A 323 9.13 11.95 -30.80
CA GLY A 323 9.31 11.04 -31.93
C GLY A 323 8.77 9.61 -31.73
N PRO A 324 8.02 9.34 -30.64
CA PRO A 324 8.18 8.12 -29.80
C PRO A 324 9.37 7.21 -30.18
N VAL A 325 10.59 7.70 -30.01
CA VAL A 325 11.83 6.94 -30.28
C VAL A 325 12.61 6.70 -29.01
N TRP A 326 13.27 5.55 -28.91
CA TRP A 326 14.21 5.27 -27.84
C TRP A 326 15.62 5.63 -28.29
N ARG A 327 16.19 6.68 -27.69
CA ARG A 327 17.54 7.12 -28.03
C ARG A 327 18.55 6.32 -27.21
N GLN A 328 19.39 5.56 -27.88
CA GLN A 328 20.41 4.74 -27.21
C GLN A 328 21.55 5.61 -26.68
N VAL A 329 22.10 5.25 -25.52
CA VAL A 329 23.25 5.94 -24.93
C VAL A 329 24.49 5.59 -25.75
N GLY A 330 25.09 6.58 -26.41
CA GLY A 330 26.29 6.43 -27.23
C GLY A 330 26.07 6.62 -28.74
N GLU A 331 24.83 6.82 -29.19
CA GLU A 331 24.52 7.33 -30.52
C GLU A 331 24.27 8.85 -30.44
N GLU A 332 25.35 9.63 -30.60
CA GLU A 332 25.27 11.04 -31.03
C GLU A 332 25.43 11.14 -32.55
#